data_AF-A0A4R3HU70-F1
#
_entry.id   AF-A0A4R3HU70-F1
#
_cell.length_a   1.000
_cell.length_b   1.000
_cell.length_c   1.000
_cell.angle_alpha   90.00
_cell.angle_beta   90.00
_cell.angle_gamma   90.00
#
_symmetry.space_group_name_H-M   'P 1'
#
loop_
_entity.id
_entity.type
_entity.pdbx_description
1 polymer ?
#
loop_
_entity_poly.entity_id
_entity_poly.type
_entity_poly.pdbx_seq_one_letter_code
_entity_poly.pdbx_strand_id
1 'polypeptide(L)' 'MAVSFEPQFHKRVNRNQEERAWIALPHPRTLVPVKSMFYRQWQFEERVRLQEAGEIVLHNDSEE' A
#
# COMPACT_ATOMS: atom_id res chain seq x y z
N MET A 1 -22.58 1.36 -2.45
CA MET A 1 -21.11 1.33 -2.63
C MET A 1 -20.64 2.77 -2.63
N ALA A 2 -20.12 3.27 -1.51
CA ALA A 2 -19.51 4.60 -1.48
C ALA A 2 -18.16 4.50 -2.19
N VAL A 3 -18.00 5.21 -3.31
CA VAL A 3 -16.71 5.33 -3.97
C VAL A 3 -15.86 6.21 -3.05
N SER A 4 -14.90 5.61 -2.35
CA SER A 4 -13.90 6.38 -1.63
C SER A 4 -12.98 7.03 -2.68
N PHE A 5 -12.89 8.35 -2.65
CA PHE A 5 -11.93 9.13 -3.45
C PHE A 5 -10.59 9.27 -2.73
N GLU A 6 -10.39 8.55 -1.62
CA GLU A 6 -9.11 8.54 -0.94
C GLU A 6 -8.08 7.82 -1.82
N PRO A 7 -6.91 8.45 -2.03
CA PRO A 7 -5.82 7.80 -2.72
C PRO A 7 -5.42 6.52 -1.97
N GLN A 8 -5.46 5.38 -2.65
CA GLN A 8 -5.07 4.09 -2.11
C GLN A 8 -3.62 3.81 -2.52
N PHE A 9 -2.74 3.52 -1.55
CA PHE A 9 -1.31 3.26 -1.79
C PHE A 9 -0.91 1.81 -1.51
N HIS A 10 -1.84 0.99 -1.02
CA HIS A 10 -1.73 -0.45 -0.81
C HIS A 10 -2.91 -1.15 -1.48
N LYS A 11 -2.65 -2.27 -2.13
CA LYS A 11 -3.68 -3.12 -2.73
C LYS A 11 -3.89 -4.36 -1.86
N ARG A 12 -5.15 -4.72 -1.63
CA ARG A 12 -5.49 -5.98 -0.99
C ARG A 12 -5.27 -7.15 -1.94
N VAL A 13 -4.54 -8.16 -1.48
CA VAL A 13 -4.25 -9.41 -2.18
C VAL A 13 -4.67 -10.59 -1.31
N ASN A 14 -5.23 -11.62 -1.95
CA ASN A 14 -5.56 -12.86 -1.25
C ASN A 14 -4.32 -13.76 -1.31
N ARG A 15 -3.69 -14.01 -0.16
CA ARG A 15 -2.60 -14.97 -0.01
C ARG A 15 -3.21 -16.26 0.53
N ASN A 16 -3.13 -17.34 -0.25
CA ASN A 16 -3.58 -18.69 0.12
C ASN A 16 -4.95 -18.76 0.83
N GLN A 17 -6.03 -18.74 0.05
CA GLN A 17 -7.44 -19.05 0.39
C GLN A 17 -8.12 -18.37 1.61
N GLU A 18 -7.41 -17.90 2.63
CA GLU A 18 -7.99 -17.31 3.85
C GLU A 18 -7.28 -16.05 4.34
N GLU A 19 -5.98 -15.86 4.05
CA GLU A 19 -5.27 -14.66 4.51
C GLU A 19 -5.39 -13.52 3.50
N ARG A 20 -6.05 -12.43 3.92
CA ARG A 20 -6.07 -11.19 3.18
C ARG A 20 -4.88 -10.34 3.63
N ALA A 21 -4.00 -10.04 2.70
CA ALA A 21 -2.82 -9.23 2.94
C ALA A 21 -2.88 -7.96 2.09
N TRP A 22 -2.11 -6.95 2.48
CA TRP A 22 -1.96 -5.69 1.78
C TRP A 22 -0.54 -5.58 1.25
N ILE A 23 -0.41 -5.18 -0.01
CA ILE A 23 0.88 -4.98 -0.66
C ILE A 23 0.99 -3.53 -1.10
N ALA A 24 2.15 -2.90 -0.87
CA ALA A 24 2.40 -1.54 -1.33
C ALA A 24 2.29 -1.46 -2.86
N LEU A 25 1.61 -0.45 -3.37
CA LEU A 25 1.53 -0.19 -4.81
C LEU A 25 2.89 0.31 -5.33
N PRO A 26 3.31 -0.12 -6.52
CA PRO A 26 4.54 0.38 -7.11
C PRO A 26 4.44 1.89 -7.36
N HIS A 27 5.58 2.58 -7.28
CA HIS A 27 5.64 4.00 -7.62
C HIS A 27 5.27 4.19 -9.10
N PRO A 28 4.33 5.08 -9.43
CA PRO A 28 4.02 5.38 -10.82
C PRO A 28 5.28 5.89 -11.53
N ARG A 29 5.58 5.37 -12.73
CA ARG A 29 6.73 5.84 -13.53
C ARG A 29 6.64 7.32 -13.90
N THR A 30 5.43 7.88 -13.87
CA THR A 30 5.13 9.29 -14.13
C THR A 30 5.27 10.19 -12.89
N LEU A 31 5.60 9.61 -11.74
CA LEU A 31 5.77 10.37 -10.51
C LEU A 31 7.01 11.26 -10.63
N VAL A 32 6.80 12.58 -10.59
CA VAL A 32 7.89 13.56 -10.57
C VAL A 32 8.80 13.23 -9.38
N PRO A 33 10.14 13.24 -9.51
CA PRO A 33 11.06 12.84 -8.44
C PRO A 33 10.80 13.53 -7.10
N VAL A 34 10.44 14.82 -7.10
CA VAL A 34 10.09 15.58 -5.89
C VAL A 34 8.89 14.97 -5.13
N LYS A 35 7.95 14.34 -5.86
CA LYS A 35 6.76 13.70 -5.30
C LYS A 35 7.01 12.28 -4.78
N SER A 36 8.19 11.70 -5.03
CA SER A 36 8.55 10.36 -4.53
C SER A 36 8.60 10.31 -3.00
N MET A 37 9.14 11.35 -2.37
CA MET A 37 9.18 11.46 -0.91
C MET A 37 7.78 11.48 -0.29
N PHE A 38 6.87 12.27 -0.86
CA PHE A 38 5.47 12.33 -0.40
C PHE A 38 4.75 11.01 -0.61
N TYR A 39 4.99 10.33 -1.73
CA TYR A 39 4.38 9.03 -2.01
C TYR A 39 4.83 7.96 -1.01
N ARG A 40 6.14 7.90 -0.70
CA ARG A 40 6.67 7.01 0.33
C ARG A 40 6.09 7.32 1.72
N GLN A 41 5.96 8.60 2.04
CA GLN A 41 5.34 9.04 3.30
C GLN A 41 3.88 8.58 3.40
N TRP A 42 3.10 8.74 2.33
CA TRP A 42 1.71 8.26 2.30
C TRP A 42 1.60 6.73 2.38
N GLN A 43 2.52 6.00 1.74
CA GLN A 43 2.61 4.54 1.90
C GLN A 43 2.89 4.17 3.35
N PHE A 44 3.81 4.86 4.01
CA PHE A 44 4.11 4.62 5.42
C PHE A 44 2.88 4.86 6.31
N GLU A 45 2.19 5.99 6.13
CA GLU A 45 0.99 6.35 6.90
C GLU A 45 -0.16 5.36 6.67
N GLU A 46 -0.38 4.90 5.45
CA GLU A 46 -1.41 3.91 5.15
C GLU A 46 -1.05 2.53 5.71
N ARG A 47 0.22 2.13 5.65
CA ARG A 47 0.71 0.90 6.29
C ARG A 47 0.41 0.91 7.77
N VAL A 48 0.73 2.00 8.47
CA VAL A 48 0.47 2.13 9.92
C VAL A 48 -1.03 1.99 10.19
N ARG A 49 -1.88 2.69 9.44
CA ARG A 49 -3.34 2.58 9.55
C ARG A 49 -3.85 1.14 9.35
N LEU A 50 -3.31 0.42 8.36
CA LEU A 50 -3.68 -0.98 8.10
C LEU A 50 -3.23 -1.92 9.22
N GLN A 51 -2.02 -1.73 9.75
CA GLN A 51 -1.49 -2.51 10.87
C GLN A 51 -2.29 -2.26 12.15
N GLU A 52 -2.66 -1.02 12.44
CA GLU A 52 -3.53 -0.65 13.57
C GLU A 52 -4.93 -1.28 13.44
N ALA A 53 -5.43 -1.46 12.20
CA ALA A 53 -6.67 -2.16 11.93
C ALA A 53 -6.57 -3.70 12.06
N GLY A 54 -5.39 -4.24 12.39
CA GLY A 54 -5.13 -5.68 12.50
C GLY A 54 -4.96 -6.39 11.14
N GLU A 55 -4.80 -5.64 10.05
CA GLU A 55 -4.57 -6.21 8.72
C GLU A 55 -3.07 -6.49 8.49
N ILE A 56 -2.78 -7.56 7.73
CA ILE A 56 -1.40 -7.95 7.42
C ILE A 56 -0.89 -7.12 6.24
N VAL A 57 0.20 -6.37 6.45
CA VAL A 57 0.87 -5.60 5.38
C VAL A 57 2.21 -6.26 5.04
N LEU A 58 2.37 -6.68 3.79
CA LEU A 58 3.60 -7.27 3.26
C LEU A 58 4.58 -6.17 2.85
N HIS A 59 5.84 -6.30 3.27
CA HIS A 59 6.92 -5.55 2.65
C HIS A 59 7.27 -6.20 1.32
N ASN A 60 7.31 -5.36 0.29
CA ASN A 60 7.74 -5.76 -1.05
C ASN A 60 9.28 -5.89 -1.06
N ASP A 61 9.85 -6.64 -0.10
CA ASP A 61 11.26 -7.00 -0.05
C ASP A 61 11.49 -8.28 -0.87
N SER A 62 10.90 -8.33 -2.07
CA SER A 62 11.05 -9.42 -3.03
C SER A 62 11.44 -8.85 -4.39
N GLU A 63 12.54 -8.10 -4.40
CA GLU A 63 13.41 -7.97 -5.56
C GLU A 63 14.84 -8.21 -5.04
N GLU A 64 15.26 -9.49 -5.09
CA GLU A 64 16.67 -9.88 -5.32
C GLU A 64 17.20 -9.23 -6.59
#